data_AF-A0A087RUV7-F1
#
_entry.id   AF-A0A087RUV7-F1
#
_cell.length_a   1.000
_cell.length_b   1.000
_cell.length_c   1.000
_cell.angle_alpha   90.00
_cell.angle_beta   90.00
_cell.angle_gamma   90.00
#
_symmetry.space_group_name_H-M   'P 1'
#
loop_
_entity.id
_entity.type
_entity.pdbx_description
1 polymer ?
#
loop_
_entity_poly.entity_id
_entity_poly.type
_entity_poly.pdbx_seq_one_letter_code
_entity_poly.pdbx_strand_id
1 'polypeptide(L)' 'KARKDMSKWLGKTIYTLGEYDKVKRFSFYLGDDHLLLVSSEKDNDTNTVVDEVIRLYYENQEKNL' A
#
# COMPACT_ATOMS: atom_id res chain seq x y z
N LYS A 1 11.99 -12.17 -15.98
CA LYS A 1 12.97 -12.92 -15.17
C LYS A 1 13.40 -12.15 -13.91
N ALA A 2 13.73 -10.85 -13.99
CA ALA A 2 14.26 -10.05 -12.87
C ALA A 2 13.34 -9.85 -11.63
N ARG A 3 12.01 -9.82 -11.77
CA ARG A 3 11.09 -9.54 -10.63
C ARG A 3 11.01 -10.66 -9.58
N LYS A 4 11.12 -11.93 -9.98
CA LYS A 4 10.97 -13.09 -9.08
C LYS A 4 12.19 -13.29 -8.16
N ASP A 5 13.37 -12.82 -8.58
CA ASP A 5 14.59 -12.93 -7.79
C ASP A 5 14.74 -11.77 -6.81
N MET A 6 14.26 -10.57 -7.13
CA MET A 6 14.30 -9.40 -6.25
C MET A 6 13.43 -9.54 -4.99
N SER A 7 12.28 -10.21 -5.07
CA SER A 7 11.37 -10.36 -3.91
C SER A 7 11.98 -11.20 -2.77
N LYS A 8 12.92 -12.09 -3.08
CA LYS A 8 13.64 -12.86 -2.06
C LYS A 8 14.60 -11.99 -1.24
N TRP A 9 15.06 -10.88 -1.83
CA TRP A 9 16.01 -9.96 -1.21
C TRP A 9 15.33 -8.74 -0.58
N LEU A 10 14.27 -8.23 -1.21
CA LEU A 10 13.52 -7.03 -0.78
C LEU A 10 12.30 -7.34 0.10
N GLY A 11 11.84 -8.59 0.14
CA GLY A 11 10.56 -8.96 0.74
C GLY A 11 9.37 -8.76 -0.23
N LYS A 12 8.14 -8.97 0.28
CA LYS A 12 6.90 -8.71 -0.46
C LYS A 12 6.69 -7.19 -0.56
N THR A 13 6.14 -6.73 -1.68
CA THR A 13 5.72 -5.34 -1.86
C THR A 13 4.61 -5.00 -0.85
N ILE A 14 4.80 -3.91 -0.09
CA ILE A 14 3.79 -3.43 0.87
C ILE A 14 2.70 -2.63 0.14
N TYR A 15 3.10 -1.69 -0.72
CA TYR A 15 2.19 -0.93 -1.59
C TYR A 15 2.91 -0.44 -2.85
N THR A 16 2.13 0.01 -3.84
CA THR A 16 2.64 0.77 -4.99
C THR A 16 2.00 2.14 -5.04
N LEU A 17 2.78 3.18 -5.36
CA LEU A 17 2.31 4.54 -5.56
C LEU A 17 2.39 4.92 -7.04
N GLY A 18 1.29 5.40 -7.60
CA GLY A 18 1.25 6.05 -8.90
C GLY A 18 0.89 7.53 -8.73
N GLU A 19 1.72 8.41 -9.26
CA GLU A 19 1.45 9.85 -9.27
C GLU A 19 0.90 10.28 -10.62
N TYR A 20 -0.18 11.06 -10.60
CA TYR A 20 -0.84 11.64 -11.76
C TYR A 20 -0.83 13.16 -11.65
N ASP A 21 -1.25 13.83 -12.71
CA ASP A 21 -1.28 15.29 -12.77
C ASP A 21 -2.00 15.94 -11.57
N LYS A 22 -3.10 15.32 -11.11
CA LYS A 22 -3.98 15.88 -10.06
C LYS A 22 -4.06 15.05 -8.77
N VAL A 23 -3.67 13.78 -8.82
CA VAL A 23 -3.89 12.84 -7.72
C VAL A 23 -2.71 11.89 -7.54
N LYS A 24 -2.58 11.36 -6.33
CA LYS A 24 -1.78 10.18 -6.03
C LYS A 24 -2.70 8.99 -5.86
N ARG A 25 -2.30 7.82 -6.36
CA ARG A 25 -3.02 6.57 -6.17
C ARG A 25 -2.11 5.53 -5.53
N PHE A 26 -2.53 5.05 -4.37
CA PHE A 26 -1.88 3.99 -3.62
C PHE A 26 -2.60 2.68 -3.91
N SER A 27 -1.85 1.60 -4.10
CA SER A 27 -2.39 0.23 -4.18
C SER A 27 -1.76 -0.61 -3.09
N PHE A 28 -2.55 -0.98 -2.08
CA PHE A 28 -2.14 -1.79 -0.94
C PHE A 28 -2.63 -3.23 -1.12
N TYR A 29 -1.75 -4.20 -0.88
CA TYR A 29 -2.08 -5.62 -0.96
C TYR A 29 -2.64 -6.09 0.38
N LEU A 30 -3.92 -6.48 0.42
CA LEU A 30 -4.60 -7.00 1.59
C LEU A 30 -4.59 -8.52 1.54
N GLY A 31 -3.45 -9.11 1.89
CA GLY A 31 -3.20 -10.54 1.67
C GLY A 31 -2.90 -10.85 0.20
N ASP A 32 -3.20 -12.07 -0.24
CA ASP A 32 -2.84 -12.53 -1.60
C ASP A 32 -3.96 -12.27 -2.64
N ASP A 33 -5.22 -12.08 -2.21
CA ASP A 33 -6.38 -12.02 -3.11
C ASP A 33 -7.04 -10.64 -3.23
N HIS A 34 -6.73 -9.70 -2.33
CA HIS A 34 -7.42 -8.42 -2.26
C HIS A 34 -6.46 -7.24 -2.44
N LEU A 35 -6.94 -6.20 -3.13
CA LEU A 35 -6.21 -4.96 -3.38
C LEU A 35 -7.06 -3.78 -2.92
N LEU A 36 -6.53 -2.95 -2.03
CA LEU A 36 -7.13 -1.68 -1.63
C LEU A 36 -6.53 -0.53 -2.45
N LEU A 37 -7.40 0.23 -3.11
CA LEU A 37 -7.02 1.42 -3.86
C LEU A 37 -7.41 2.67 -3.08
N VAL A 38 -6.43 3.52 -2.79
CA VAL A 38 -6.64 4.80 -2.12
C VAL A 38 -6.19 5.91 -3.05
N SER A 39 -7.04 6.91 -3.27
CA SER A 39 -6.68 8.12 -4.02
C SER A 39 -6.60 9.30 -3.07
N SER A 40 -5.57 10.13 -3.23
CA SER A 40 -5.41 11.37 -2.49
C SER A 40 -5.14 12.53 -3.45
N GLU A 41 -5.31 13.75 -2.96
CA GLU A 41 -4.77 14.92 -3.63
C GLU A 41 -3.26 14.77 -3.82
N LYS A 42 -2.73 15.39 -4.87
CA LYS A 42 -1.31 15.29 -5.23
C LYS A 42 -0.39 15.81 -4.13
N ASP A 43 -0.80 16.87 -3.45
CA ASP A 43 0.03 17.56 -2.46
C ASP A 43 -0.09 16.97 -1.05
N ASN A 44 -0.93 15.94 -0.87
CA ASN A 44 -0.97 15.21 0.39
C ASN A 44 0.36 14.52 0.69
N ASP A 45 0.71 14.50 1.97
CA ASP A 45 1.86 13.77 2.46
C ASP A 45 1.65 12.26 2.29
N THR A 46 2.55 11.64 1.54
CA THR A 46 2.54 10.22 1.24
C THR A 46 2.66 9.39 2.52
N ASN A 47 3.51 9.81 3.47
CA ASN A 47 3.74 9.04 4.70
C ASN A 47 2.48 9.00 5.56
N THR A 48 1.82 10.14 5.75
CA THR A 48 0.55 10.22 6.48
C THR A 48 -0.50 9.26 5.93
N VAL A 49 -0.67 9.19 4.60
CA VAL A 49 -1.65 8.27 3.98
C VAL A 49 -1.27 6.81 4.24
N VAL A 50 0.01 6.47 4.09
CA VAL A 50 0.52 5.10 4.27
C VAL A 50 0.38 4.66 5.73
N ASP A 51 0.79 5.51 6.67
CA ASP A 51 0.76 5.23 8.10
C ASP A 51 -0.68 5.00 8.60
N GLU A 52 -1.62 5.83 8.16
CA GLU A 52 -3.04 5.66 8.53
C GLU A 52 -3.64 4.38 7.95
N VAL A 53 -3.35 4.04 6.70
CA VAL A 53 -3.83 2.79 6.10
C VAL A 53 -3.26 1.57 6.80
N ILE A 54 -1.95 1.58 7.11
CA ILE A 54 -1.28 0.49 7.83
C ILE A 54 -1.86 0.34 9.23
N ARG A 55 -2.07 1.46 9.95
CA ARG A 55 -2.70 1.47 11.28
C ARG A 55 -4.08 0.82 11.24
N LEU A 56 -4.94 1.28 10.32
CA LEU A 56 -6.29 0.73 10.16
C LEU A 56 -6.27 -0.75 9.80
N TYR A 57 -5.33 -1.19 8.95
CA TYR A 57 -5.21 -2.60 8.60
C TYR A 57 -4.95 -3.48 9.83
N TYR A 58 -3.93 -3.15 10.63
CA TYR A 58 -3.58 -3.96 11.80
C TYR A 58 -4.62 -3.87 12.91
N GLU A 59 -5.21 -2.71 13.17
CA GLU A 59 -6.31 -2.56 14.14
C GLU A 59 -7.52 -3.46 13.80
N ASN A 60 -7.78 -3.69 12.52
CA ASN A 60 -8.85 -4.58 12.08
C ASN A 60 -8.45 -6.06 12.07
N GLN A 61 -7.16 -6.40 12.04
CA GLN A 61 -6.72 -7.78 12.20
C GLN A 61 -6.81 -8.23 13.66
N GLU A 62 -6.38 -7.39 14.61
CA GLU A 62 -6.43 -7.70 16.05
C GLU A 62 -7.86 -7.85 16.58
N LYS A 63 -8.82 -7.11 16.02
CA LYS A 63 -10.24 -7.21 16.38
C LYS A 63 -10.92 -8.48 15.85
N ASN A 64 -10.31 -9.17 14.90
CA ASN A 64 -10.86 -10.37 14.25
C ASN A 64 -10.20 -11.67 14.75
N LEU A 65 -9.33 -11.57 15.76
CA LEU A 65 -8.69 -12.69 16.49
C LEU A 65 -9.33 -12.86 17.87
#